data_AF-A0A3B0M066-F1
#
_entry.id   AF-A0A3B0M066-F1
#
_cell.length_a   1.000
_cell.length_b   1.000
_cell.length_c   1.000
_cell.angle_alpha   90.00
_cell.angle_beta   90.00
_cell.angle_gamma   90.00
#
_symmetry.space_group_name_H-M   'P 1'
#
loop_
_entity.id
_entity.type
_entity.pdbx_description
1 polymer ?
#
loop_
_entity_poly.entity_id
_entity_poly.type
_entity_poly.pdbx_seq_one_letter_code
_entity_poly.pdbx_strand_id
1 'polypeptide(L)'
;MTNFTSNVLNWLYLILQERFGHKFILSYQNKVLKLSLAGQTQNYILFPRLIASFFQSRSDIPCCLWDAKREGSYNVLGLPIPAPGVSGLQNPLIRNHSGNIEIHYDILGFVYWMLNRVEEIGRTDLDSHGRFPAINFHAYKNNYLERPIIDEWLYILS
;
A
#
# COMPACT_ATOMS: atom_id res chain seq x y z
N MET A 1 6.73 0.96 -15.61
CA MET A 1 7.76 0.41 -14.71
C MET A 1 7.37 0.75 -13.29
N THR A 2 7.54 -0.17 -12.34
CA THR A 2 7.44 0.12 -10.89
C THR A 2 8.73 0.83 -10.45
N ASN A 3 8.62 2.04 -9.93
CA ASN A 3 9.77 2.92 -9.67
C ASN A 3 10.07 3.02 -8.17
N PHE A 4 10.45 1.90 -7.55
CA PHE A 4 11.06 1.90 -6.22
C PHE A 4 12.53 2.36 -6.31
N THR A 5 12.73 3.65 -6.53
CA THR A 5 14.06 4.28 -6.50
C THR A 5 14.61 4.34 -5.07
N SER A 6 15.90 4.62 -4.91
CA SER A 6 16.51 4.78 -3.59
C SER A 6 15.79 5.83 -2.72
N ASN A 7 15.28 6.91 -3.33
CA ASN A 7 14.52 7.94 -2.62
C ASN A 7 13.17 7.43 -2.12
N VAL A 8 12.45 6.66 -2.95
CA VAL A 8 11.18 6.03 -2.56
C VAL A 8 11.40 5.04 -1.42
N LEU A 9 12.42 4.19 -1.54
CA LEU A 9 12.75 3.21 -0.51
C LEU A 9 13.15 3.88 0.81
N ASN A 10 13.94 4.95 0.76
CA ASN A 10 14.31 5.72 1.95
C ASN A 10 13.10 6.41 2.59
N TRP A 11 12.21 6.98 1.77
CA TRP A 11 10.97 7.59 2.26
C TRP A 11 10.06 6.55 2.94
N LEU A 12 9.87 5.38 2.32
CA LEU A 12 9.09 4.27 2.91
C LEU A 12 9.72 3.77 4.21
N TYR A 13 11.04 3.66 4.26
CA TYR A 13 11.76 3.31 5.47
C TYR A 13 11.44 4.27 6.62
N LEU A 14 11.47 5.59 6.38
CA LEU A 14 11.14 6.59 7.40
C LEU A 14 9.70 6.44 7.89
N ILE A 15 8.73 6.30 6.97
CA ILE A 15 7.32 6.11 7.33
C ILE A 15 7.11 4.84 8.17
N LEU A 16 7.72 3.72 7.79
CA LEU A 16 7.63 2.49 8.57
C LEU A 16 8.29 2.64 9.95
N GLN A 17 9.46 3.29 10.02
CA GLN A 17 10.12 3.54 11.31
C GLN A 17 9.25 4.40 12.23
N GLU A 18 8.61 5.45 11.71
CA GLU A 18 7.73 6.31 12.49
C GLU A 18 6.46 5.59 12.96
N ARG A 19 5.88 4.73 12.11
CA ARG A 19 4.62 4.03 12.42
C ARG A 19 4.79 2.85 13.37
N PHE A 20 5.89 2.10 13.26
CA PHE A 20 6.10 0.89 14.05
C PHE A 20 7.17 1.03 15.15
N GLY A 21 7.97 2.10 15.13
CA GLY A 21 9.08 2.28 16.09
C GLY A 21 10.25 1.32 15.89
N HIS A 22 10.30 0.59 14.77
CA HIS A 22 11.34 -0.38 14.46
C HIS A 22 12.19 0.07 13.28
N LYS A 23 13.48 -0.32 13.29
CA LYS A 23 14.36 -0.13 12.14
C LYS A 23 14.12 -1.26 11.15
N PHE A 24 13.71 -0.92 9.93
CA PHE A 24 13.50 -1.87 8.85
C PHE A 24 14.62 -1.81 7.81
N ILE A 25 14.77 -2.90 7.07
CA ILE A 25 15.56 -3.00 5.86
C ILE A 25 14.58 -3.23 4.72
N LEU A 26 14.56 -2.31 3.75
CA LEU A 26 13.79 -2.44 2.52
C LEU A 26 14.75 -2.66 1.35
N SER A 27 14.48 -3.70 0.56
CA SER A 27 15.24 -3.97 -0.66
C SER A 27 14.30 -4.29 -1.81
N TYR A 28 14.56 -3.71 -2.98
CA TYR A 28 13.81 -3.94 -4.20
C TYR A 28 14.72 -4.60 -5.25
N GLN A 29 14.41 -5.84 -5.62
CA GLN A 29 15.17 -6.60 -6.63
C GLN A 29 14.21 -7.49 -7.41
N ASN A 30 14.46 -7.70 -8.70
CA ASN A 30 13.67 -8.59 -9.56
C ASN A 30 12.14 -8.36 -9.51
N LYS A 31 11.71 -7.10 -9.40
CA LYS A 31 10.29 -6.69 -9.26
C LYS A 31 9.61 -7.21 -7.98
N VAL A 32 10.39 -7.57 -6.96
CA VAL A 32 9.91 -7.99 -5.65
C VAL A 32 10.46 -7.01 -4.62
N LEU A 33 9.60 -6.54 -3.72
CA LEU A 33 10.01 -5.77 -2.56
C LEU A 33 10.12 -6.72 -1.36
N LYS A 34 11.21 -6.61 -0.61
CA LYS A 34 11.46 -7.37 0.61
C LYS A 34 11.59 -6.42 1.78
N LEU A 35 10.86 -6.71 2.85
CA LEU A 35 10.89 -6.02 4.14
C LEU A 35 11.42 -6.97 5.21
N SER A 36 12.43 -6.51 5.96
CA SER A 36 13.02 -7.23 7.07
C SER A 36 13.26 -6.30 8.26
N LEU A 37 13.33 -6.84 9.48
CA LEU A 37 13.73 -6.07 10.65
C LEU A 37 15.26 -5.99 10.72
N ALA A 38 15.80 -4.82 11.07
CA ALA A 38 17.23 -4.64 11.25
C ALA A 38 17.74 -5.53 12.39
N GLY A 39 18.84 -6.26 12.13
CA GLY A 39 19.41 -7.22 13.10
C GLY A 39 18.74 -8.60 13.09
N GLN A 40 17.62 -8.79 12.37
CA GLN A 40 17.05 -10.11 12.11
C GLN A 40 17.63 -10.68 10.82
N THR A 41 18.19 -11.88 10.90
CA THR A 41 18.70 -12.63 9.75
C THR A 41 17.73 -13.71 9.28
N GLN A 42 16.71 -13.98 10.09
CA GLN A 42 15.65 -14.95 9.85
C GLN A 42 14.32 -14.22 9.67
N ASN A 43 13.46 -14.75 8.81
CA ASN A 43 12.13 -14.24 8.49
C ASN A 43 12.13 -12.88 7.78
N TYR A 44 11.19 -12.72 6.85
CA TYR A 44 10.98 -11.50 6.09
C TYR A 44 9.58 -11.50 5.47
N ILE A 45 9.17 -10.33 5.01
CA ILE A 45 7.95 -10.16 4.22
C ILE A 45 8.35 -9.87 2.78
N LEU A 46 7.78 -10.59 1.82
CA LEU A 46 7.87 -10.32 0.40
C LEU A 46 6.57 -9.73 -0.14
N PHE A 47 6.71 -8.75 -1.02
CA PHE A 47 5.63 -8.23 -1.85
C PHE A 47 5.94 -8.57 -3.32
N PRO A 48 5.52 -9.77 -3.79
CA PRO A 48 5.80 -10.20 -5.17
C PRO A 48 4.86 -9.57 -6.21
N ARG A 49 3.81 -8.88 -5.78
CA ARG A 49 2.83 -8.22 -6.66
C ARG A 49 2.89 -6.72 -6.45
N LEU A 50 3.65 -6.03 -7.30
CA LEU A 50 3.80 -4.58 -7.28
C LEU A 50 2.93 -3.91 -8.35
N ILE A 51 2.36 -2.75 -8.03
CA ILE A 51 1.34 -2.06 -8.84
C ILE A 51 1.95 -0.78 -9.41
N ALA A 52 2.20 -0.77 -10.72
CA ALA A 52 2.88 0.35 -11.38
C ALA A 52 2.08 1.67 -11.34
N SER A 53 0.74 1.60 -11.28
CA SER A 53 -0.11 2.80 -11.24
C SER A 53 0.03 3.62 -9.97
N PHE A 54 0.57 3.04 -8.88
CA PHE A 54 0.91 3.79 -7.66
C PHE A 54 2.06 4.80 -7.83
N PHE A 55 2.73 4.79 -8.98
CA PHE A 55 3.76 5.76 -9.36
C PHE A 55 3.31 6.66 -10.52
N GLN A 56 2.02 6.69 -10.82
CA GLN A 56 1.43 7.47 -11.90
C GLN A 56 0.42 8.45 -11.32
N SER A 57 0.44 9.69 -11.81
CA SER A 57 -0.56 10.68 -11.44
C SER A 57 -1.88 10.39 -12.14
N ARG A 58 -2.72 9.60 -11.47
CA ARG A 58 -4.04 9.21 -11.96
C ARG A 58 -4.92 8.70 -10.82
N SER A 59 -6.24 8.87 -10.97
CA SER A 59 -7.27 8.47 -10.00
C SER A 59 -8.22 7.40 -10.52
N ASP A 60 -8.02 6.91 -11.73
CA ASP A 60 -8.85 5.90 -12.43
C ASP A 60 -8.24 4.49 -12.31
N ILE A 61 -7.59 4.21 -11.18
CA ILE A 61 -7.11 2.87 -10.86
C ILE A 61 -8.29 2.00 -10.38
N PRO A 62 -8.27 0.67 -10.62
CA PRO A 62 -9.33 -0.20 -10.13
C PRO A 62 -9.27 -0.34 -8.61
N CYS A 63 -10.36 -0.76 -7.99
CA CYS A 63 -10.42 -1.05 -6.56
C CYS A 63 -11.33 -2.25 -6.33
N CYS A 64 -10.87 -3.22 -5.55
CA CYS A 64 -11.71 -4.30 -5.03
C CYS A 64 -11.73 -4.27 -3.51
N LEU A 65 -12.46 -5.20 -2.88
CA LEU A 65 -12.50 -5.34 -1.42
C LEU A 65 -11.78 -6.64 -1.02
N TRP A 66 -10.94 -6.55 0.00
CA TRP A 66 -10.34 -7.71 0.66
C TRP A 66 -11.04 -7.99 1.98
N ASP A 67 -11.53 -9.21 2.18
CA ASP A 67 -12.16 -9.63 3.42
C ASP A 67 -11.15 -10.42 4.26
N ALA A 68 -10.36 -9.71 5.08
CA ALA A 68 -9.31 -10.29 5.93
C ALA A 68 -9.84 -11.42 6.84
N LYS A 69 -11.09 -11.31 7.32
CA LYS A 69 -11.72 -12.30 8.20
C LYS A 69 -11.88 -13.66 7.51
N ARG A 70 -12.14 -13.68 6.20
CA ARG A 70 -12.24 -14.93 5.43
C ARG A 70 -10.90 -15.68 5.34
N GLU A 71 -9.80 -14.98 5.56
CA GLU A 71 -8.45 -15.54 5.55
C GLU A 71 -7.89 -15.75 6.96
N GLY A 72 -8.73 -15.67 8.00
CA GLY A 72 -8.31 -15.83 9.40
C GLY A 72 -7.46 -14.67 9.93
N SER A 73 -7.42 -13.55 9.20
CA SER A 73 -6.76 -12.32 9.62
C SER A 73 -7.78 -11.31 10.16
N TYR A 74 -7.29 -10.30 10.87
CA TYR A 74 -8.11 -9.23 11.43
C TYR A 74 -7.52 -7.89 11.01
N ASN A 75 -8.40 -6.91 10.82
CA ASN A 75 -8.02 -5.52 10.62
C ASN A 75 -8.67 -4.64 11.68
N VAL A 76 -8.21 -3.38 11.75
CA VAL A 76 -8.62 -2.41 12.77
C VAL A 76 -10.15 -2.25 12.87
N LEU A 77 -10.85 -2.22 11.74
CA LEU A 77 -12.30 -1.95 11.70
C LEU A 77 -13.18 -3.20 11.62
N GLY A 78 -12.61 -4.38 11.38
CA GLY A 78 -13.38 -5.61 11.16
C GLY A 78 -14.26 -5.60 9.91
N LEU A 79 -14.05 -4.66 8.98
CA LEU A 79 -14.75 -4.52 7.71
C LEU A 79 -13.85 -4.93 6.54
N PRO A 80 -14.38 -5.36 5.39
CA PRO A 80 -13.57 -5.52 4.19
C PRO A 80 -12.76 -4.26 3.87
N ILE A 81 -11.49 -4.45 3.52
CA ILE A 81 -10.51 -3.38 3.25
C ILE A 81 -10.50 -3.08 1.75
N PRO A 82 -10.75 -1.83 1.33
CA PRO A 82 -10.49 -1.39 -0.04
C PRO A 82 -9.05 -1.67 -0.47
N ALA A 83 -8.88 -2.28 -1.65
CA ALA A 83 -7.61 -2.60 -2.27
C ALA A 83 -7.46 -1.86 -3.61
N PRO A 84 -7.07 -0.56 -3.59
CA PRO A 84 -6.79 0.20 -4.81
C PRO A 84 -5.71 -0.44 -5.70
N GLY A 85 -5.75 -0.15 -6.99
CA GLY A 85 -4.78 -0.65 -7.96
C GLY A 85 -5.06 -2.06 -8.51
N VAL A 86 -6.06 -2.78 -8.00
CA VAL A 86 -6.44 -4.13 -8.47
C VAL A 86 -7.95 -4.32 -8.58
N SER A 87 -8.39 -5.04 -9.61
CA SER A 87 -9.81 -5.42 -9.80
C SER A 87 -10.20 -6.70 -9.04
N GLY A 88 -9.22 -7.43 -8.52
CA GLY A 88 -9.41 -8.67 -7.78
C GLY A 88 -8.12 -9.09 -7.10
N LEU A 89 -8.26 -9.85 -6.02
CA LEU A 89 -7.15 -10.37 -5.23
C LEU A 89 -7.12 -11.89 -5.32
N GLN A 90 -5.92 -12.45 -5.26
CA GLN A 90 -5.78 -13.90 -5.09
C GLN A 90 -6.21 -14.30 -3.67
N ASN A 91 -6.62 -15.56 -3.53
CA ASN A 91 -6.94 -16.17 -2.24
C ASN A 91 -6.10 -17.46 -2.07
N PRO A 92 -5.28 -17.57 -1.01
CA PRO A 92 -5.06 -16.57 0.03
C PRO A 92 -4.21 -15.39 -0.48
N LEU A 93 -4.46 -14.20 0.06
CA LEU A 93 -3.67 -13.01 -0.18
C LEU A 93 -2.31 -13.09 0.51
N ILE A 94 -2.30 -13.66 1.72
CA ILE A 94 -1.12 -13.79 2.57
C ILE A 94 -0.73 -15.27 2.64
N ARG A 95 0.54 -15.58 2.34
CA ARG A 95 1.09 -16.93 2.46
C ARG A 95 2.19 -16.95 3.50
N ASN A 96 2.21 -17.98 4.33
CA ASN A 96 3.26 -18.20 5.32
C ASN A 96 4.07 -19.43 4.92
N HIS A 97 5.39 -19.25 4.84
CA HIS A 97 6.38 -20.28 4.51
C HIS A 97 7.44 -20.30 5.60
N SER A 98 7.17 -21.07 6.66
CA SER A 98 8.10 -21.31 7.77
C SER A 98 8.63 -20.01 8.40
N GLY A 99 7.75 -19.02 8.59
CA GLY A 99 8.09 -17.72 9.18
C GLY A 99 8.39 -16.62 8.14
N ASN A 100 8.62 -16.96 6.88
CA ASN A 100 8.62 -15.99 5.79
C ASN A 100 7.20 -15.75 5.30
N ILE A 101 6.83 -14.49 5.10
CA ILE A 101 5.48 -14.11 4.68
C ILE A 101 5.54 -13.58 3.26
N GLU A 102 4.61 -13.98 2.40
CA GLU A 102 4.37 -13.36 1.10
C GLU A 102 3.00 -12.68 1.11
N ILE A 103 2.98 -11.37 0.85
CA ILE A 103 1.75 -10.57 0.73
C ILE A 103 1.56 -10.21 -0.74
N HIS A 104 0.52 -10.75 -1.36
CA HIS A 104 0.25 -10.57 -2.78
C HIS A 104 -0.56 -9.30 -3.09
N TYR A 105 -0.25 -8.21 -2.39
CA TYR A 105 -0.77 -6.87 -2.62
C TYR A 105 0.32 -5.84 -2.32
N ASP A 106 0.39 -4.78 -3.14
CA ASP A 106 1.42 -3.75 -3.05
C ASP A 106 1.10 -2.73 -1.94
N ILE A 107 1.14 -3.17 -0.69
CA ILE A 107 0.88 -2.32 0.48
C ILE A 107 1.79 -1.09 0.45
N LEU A 108 3.10 -1.28 0.22
CA LEU A 108 4.07 -0.19 0.29
C LEU A 108 3.98 0.78 -0.89
N GLY A 109 3.67 0.30 -2.10
CA GLY A 109 3.32 1.17 -3.22
C GLY A 109 2.05 1.98 -2.93
N PHE A 110 1.04 1.38 -2.30
CA PHE A 110 -0.18 2.08 -1.94
C PHE A 110 0.06 3.16 -0.88
N VAL A 111 0.85 2.86 0.15
CA VAL A 111 1.30 3.85 1.16
C VAL A 111 1.98 5.04 0.47
N TYR A 112 2.90 4.77 -0.45
CA TYR A 112 3.58 5.82 -1.20
C TYR A 112 2.59 6.69 -1.99
N TRP A 113 1.71 6.07 -2.77
CA TRP A 113 0.73 6.75 -3.61
C TRP A 113 -0.23 7.64 -2.80
N MET A 114 -0.76 7.10 -1.70
CA MET A 114 -1.77 7.79 -0.90
C MET A 114 -1.17 8.93 -0.08
N LEU A 115 -0.06 8.70 0.61
CA LEU A 115 0.52 9.70 1.51
C LEU A 115 1.27 10.82 0.77
N ASN A 116 1.80 10.55 -0.43
CA ASN A 116 2.39 11.59 -1.28
C ASN A 116 1.35 12.27 -2.20
N ARG A 117 0.06 11.91 -2.09
CA ARG A 117 -1.03 12.42 -2.94
C ARG A 117 -0.66 12.34 -4.44
N VAL A 118 -0.09 11.22 -4.86
CA VAL A 118 0.47 11.06 -6.22
C VAL A 118 -0.59 11.32 -7.29
N GLU A 119 -1.85 10.99 -7.02
CA GLU A 119 -2.98 11.24 -7.91
C GLU A 119 -3.22 12.73 -8.26
N GLU A 120 -2.70 13.65 -7.46
CA GLU A 120 -2.91 15.10 -7.62
C GLU A 120 -1.84 15.78 -8.48
N ILE A 121 -0.72 15.09 -8.74
CA ILE A 121 0.44 15.70 -9.37
C ILE A 121 0.11 16.10 -10.81
N GLY A 122 0.10 17.41 -11.10
CA GLY A 122 -0.16 17.91 -12.45
C GLY A 122 -1.62 17.82 -12.90
N ARG A 123 -2.58 17.69 -11.97
CA ARG A 123 -4.01 17.81 -12.28
C ARG A 123 -4.36 19.21 -12.77
N THR A 124 -5.24 19.28 -13.76
CA THR A 124 -5.73 20.54 -14.36
C THR A 124 -7.19 20.81 -14.03
N ASP A 125 -7.91 19.82 -13.50
CA ASP A 125 -9.31 19.87 -13.09
C ASP A 125 -9.45 20.36 -11.64
N LEU A 126 -8.99 21.60 -11.41
CA LEU A 126 -8.94 22.23 -10.09
C LEU A 126 -10.23 23.01 -9.80
N ASP A 127 -10.58 23.16 -8.52
CA ASP A 127 -11.67 24.03 -8.08
C ASP A 127 -11.32 25.53 -8.20
N SER A 128 -12.26 26.41 -7.82
CA SER A 128 -12.07 27.87 -7.83
C SER A 128 -10.92 28.37 -6.94
N HIS A 129 -10.35 27.50 -6.09
CA HIS A 129 -9.23 27.80 -5.20
C HIS A 129 -7.93 27.11 -5.66
N GLY A 130 -7.91 26.47 -6.84
CA GLY A 130 -6.74 25.77 -7.35
C GLY A 130 -6.45 24.44 -6.65
N ARG A 131 -7.43 23.85 -5.97
CA ARG A 131 -7.29 22.57 -5.25
C ARG A 131 -7.84 21.43 -6.09
N PHE A 132 -7.27 20.24 -5.95
CA PHE A 132 -7.87 19.03 -6.51
C PHE A 132 -9.18 18.70 -5.75
N PRO A 133 -10.36 18.66 -6.41
CA PRO A 133 -11.63 18.48 -5.71
C PRO A 133 -11.77 17.09 -5.09
N ALA A 134 -12.27 17.01 -3.85
CA ALA A 134 -12.44 15.72 -3.15
C ALA A 134 -13.34 14.72 -3.90
N ILE A 135 -14.37 15.20 -4.61
CA ILE A 135 -15.24 14.39 -5.47
C ILE A 135 -14.44 13.62 -6.55
N ASN A 136 -13.28 14.14 -6.94
CA ASN A 136 -12.43 13.52 -7.96
C ASN A 136 -11.44 12.51 -7.38
N PHE A 137 -11.24 12.47 -6.06
CA PHE A 137 -10.34 11.54 -5.39
C PHE A 137 -10.79 10.09 -5.65
N HIS A 138 -9.83 9.20 -5.86
CA HIS A 138 -10.13 7.77 -5.95
C HIS A 138 -10.83 7.27 -4.67
N ALA A 139 -10.45 7.79 -3.50
CA ALA A 139 -11.03 7.43 -2.22
C ALA A 139 -12.51 7.81 -2.09
N TYR A 140 -12.90 8.97 -2.62
CA TYR A 140 -14.31 9.38 -2.67
C TYR A 140 -15.11 8.44 -3.58
N LYS A 141 -14.61 8.20 -4.79
CA LYS A 141 -15.28 7.34 -5.80
C LYS A 141 -15.46 5.89 -5.35
N ASN A 142 -14.61 5.42 -4.44
CA ASN A 142 -14.63 4.05 -3.92
C ASN A 142 -15.08 3.96 -2.45
N ASN A 143 -15.74 5.00 -1.93
CA ASN A 143 -16.38 5.02 -0.60
C ASN A 143 -15.44 4.68 0.57
N TYR A 144 -14.19 5.16 0.53
CA TYR A 144 -13.23 4.97 1.62
C TYR A 144 -12.53 6.26 2.06
N LEU A 145 -12.98 7.42 1.59
CA LEU A 145 -12.41 8.73 1.95
C LEU A 145 -12.29 8.93 3.47
N GLU A 146 -13.30 8.52 4.23
CA GLU A 146 -13.37 8.68 5.69
C GLU A 146 -12.67 7.55 6.47
N ARG A 147 -12.03 6.60 5.77
CA ARG A 147 -11.36 5.46 6.40
C ARG A 147 -9.88 5.75 6.59
N PRO A 148 -9.26 5.31 7.70
CA PRO A 148 -7.81 5.34 7.88
C PRO A 148 -7.16 4.24 7.04
N ILE A 149 -7.37 4.27 5.73
CA ILE A 149 -7.12 3.13 4.83
C ILE A 149 -5.66 2.68 4.83
N ILE A 150 -4.73 3.62 5.05
CA ILE A 150 -3.32 3.31 5.19
C ILE A 150 -3.02 2.59 6.50
N ASP A 151 -3.63 3.00 7.61
CA ASP A 151 -3.45 2.31 8.89
C ASP A 151 -4.11 0.92 8.86
N GLU A 152 -5.24 0.75 8.16
CA GLU A 152 -5.84 -0.57 7.96
C GLU A 152 -4.92 -1.55 7.23
N TRP A 153 -4.21 -1.09 6.19
CA TRP A 153 -3.24 -1.93 5.47
C TRP A 153 -1.92 -2.10 6.21
N LEU A 154 -1.43 -1.08 6.92
CA LEU A 154 -0.22 -1.19 7.74
C LEU A 154 -0.41 -2.13 8.94
N TYR A 155 -1.62 -2.19 9.51
CA TYR A 155 -1.94 -3.14 10.58
C TYR A 155 -1.66 -4.60 10.20
N ILE A 156 -1.78 -4.95 8.91
CA ILE A 156 -1.49 -6.30 8.39
C ILE A 156 0.00 -6.68 8.55
N LEU A 157 0.88 -5.71 8.76
CA LEU A 157 2.32 -5.91 9.00
C LEU A 157 2.68 -6.04 10.49
N SER A 158 1.71 -5.90 11.40
CA SER A 158 1.90 -5.96 12.87
C SER A 158 1.85 -7.40 13.39
#